data_AF-A0A7X7XZE0-F1
#
_entry.id   AF-A0A7X7XZE0-F1
#
_cell.length_a   1.000
_cell.length_b   1.000
_cell.length_c   1.000
_cell.angle_alpha   90.00
_cell.angle_beta   90.00
_cell.angle_gamma   90.00
#
_symmetry.space_group_name_H-M   'P 1'
#
loop_
_entity.id
_entity.type
_entity.pdbx_description
1 polymer ?
#
loop_
_entity_poly.entity_id
_entity_poly.type
_entity_poly.pdbx_seq_one_letter_code
_entity_poly.pdbx_strand_id
1 'polypeptide(L)'
;MTNLKELFANNNNSMEVSNRSNQLGSTAELTRISTDIAREILKRAEADAEKYQQLILDSQKSHDVMDQLINEIYDLKQVDIEFLKAESEEVLDRMIKSQQSKRSRAKSKEMTFENYLTMLTGAVAENLLRIAANKPKSAGGGGARRRTVTYSEEELEAFKHDPEALRRALRNVQSKKSIYKSKADFDPKSERWQELIMVEEQLKAIRDGQTIEAEKAIEKTNQLEEMLATIDISSLKATDAKEMLDSIKQMLSTNKN
;
A
#
# COMPACT_ATOMS: atom_id res chain seq x y z
N MET A 1 -33.54 -11.62 -25.73
CA MET A 1 -32.42 -11.93 -24.82
C MET A 1 -31.33 -10.92 -25.09
N THR A 2 -31.04 -10.05 -24.12
CA THR A 2 -29.98 -9.04 -24.24
C THR A 2 -28.63 -9.76 -24.27
N ASN A 3 -27.81 -9.56 -25.30
CA ASN A 3 -26.48 -10.13 -25.36
C ASN A 3 -25.57 -9.31 -24.43
N LEU A 4 -24.95 -9.93 -23.41
CA LEU A 4 -24.09 -9.20 -22.47
C LEU A 4 -22.96 -8.45 -23.17
N LYS A 5 -22.53 -8.89 -24.36
CA LYS A 5 -21.49 -8.19 -25.15
C LYS A 5 -21.93 -6.79 -25.59
N GLU A 6 -23.22 -6.53 -25.71
CA GLU A 6 -23.76 -5.20 -26.07
C GLU A 6 -23.65 -4.19 -24.92
N LEU A 7 -23.29 -4.64 -23.71
CA LEU A 7 -23.06 -3.77 -22.54
C LEU A 7 -21.66 -3.14 -22.51
N PHE A 8 -20.79 -3.47 -23.47
CA PHE A 8 -19.39 -3.08 -23.49
C PHE A 8 -19.05 -2.28 -24.73
N ALA A 9 -18.05 -1.41 -24.61
CA ALA A 9 -17.51 -0.69 -25.76
C ALA A 9 -16.83 -1.65 -26.76
N ASN A 10 -16.89 -1.30 -28.04
CA ASN A 10 -16.22 -2.05 -29.11
C ASN A 10 -14.70 -1.94 -28.97
N ASN A 11 -14.00 -3.05 -29.14
CA ASN A 11 -12.55 -3.08 -29.03
C ASN A 11 -11.90 -2.74 -30.37
N ASN A 12 -11.33 -1.54 -30.50
CA ASN A 12 -10.65 -1.09 -31.73
C ASN A 12 -9.13 -1.31 -31.71
N ASN A 13 -8.54 -1.83 -30.63
CA ASN A 13 -7.10 -2.05 -30.49
C ASN A 13 -6.79 -3.32 -29.70
N SER A 14 -6.44 -4.41 -30.39
CA SER A 14 -5.88 -5.63 -29.77
C SER A 14 -4.35 -5.61 -29.86
N MET A 15 -3.69 -4.93 -28.92
CA MET A 15 -2.27 -5.22 -28.68
C MET A 15 -2.17 -6.35 -27.66
N GLU A 16 -1.77 -7.54 -28.14
CA GLU A 16 -1.37 -8.65 -27.27
C GLU A 16 -0.19 -8.22 -26.39
N VAL A 17 -0.42 -8.09 -25.09
CA VAL A 17 0.66 -7.87 -24.12
C VAL A 17 1.14 -9.23 -23.65
N SER A 18 2.30 -9.67 -24.16
CA SER A 18 2.96 -10.89 -23.71
C SER A 18 3.48 -10.71 -22.28
N ASN A 19 2.79 -11.27 -21.29
CA ASN A 19 3.27 -11.34 -19.91
C ASN A 19 4.26 -12.52 -19.76
N ARG A 20 5.53 -12.30 -20.09
CA ARG A 20 6.64 -13.25 -19.83
C ARG A 20 7.67 -12.66 -18.86
N SER A 21 7.26 -12.36 -17.63
CA SER A 21 8.20 -12.12 -16.54
C SER A 21 7.96 -13.14 -15.44
N ASN A 22 9.06 -13.64 -14.84
CA ASN A 22 9.13 -14.70 -13.83
C ASN A 22 7.95 -14.68 -12.84
N GLN A 23 6.87 -15.38 -13.17
CA GLN A 23 5.75 -15.57 -12.26
C GLN A 23 6.13 -16.72 -11.34
N LEU A 24 6.08 -16.46 -10.03
CA LEU A 24 6.02 -17.51 -9.01
C LEU A 24 4.93 -18.51 -9.41
N GLY A 25 5.14 -19.82 -9.24
CA GLY A 25 4.21 -20.86 -9.71
C GLY A 25 2.77 -20.63 -9.25
N SER A 26 2.60 -20.19 -8.01
CA SER A 26 1.32 -19.79 -7.40
C SER A 26 0.62 -18.64 -8.13
N THR A 27 1.35 -17.73 -8.78
CA THR A 27 0.77 -16.61 -9.53
C THR A 27 0.16 -17.07 -10.86
N ALA A 28 0.81 -18.01 -11.54
CA ALA A 28 0.30 -18.57 -12.78
C ALA A 28 -0.98 -19.40 -12.54
N GLU A 29 -0.94 -20.24 -11.51
CA GLU A 29 -2.10 -21.05 -11.10
C GLU A 29 -3.28 -20.18 -10.65
N LEU A 30 -3.03 -19.18 -9.79
CA LEU A 30 -4.05 -18.20 -9.39
C LEU A 30 -4.68 -17.51 -10.59
N THR A 31 -3.87 -17.08 -11.57
CA THR A 31 -4.35 -16.39 -12.76
C THR A 31 -5.27 -17.31 -13.56
N ARG A 32 -4.86 -18.56 -13.80
CA ARG A 32 -5.66 -19.55 -14.52
C ARG A 32 -7.02 -19.78 -13.84
N ILE A 33 -7.01 -20.14 -12.55
CA ILE A 33 -8.24 -20.41 -11.77
C ILE A 33 -9.15 -19.19 -11.77
N SER A 34 -8.60 -17.99 -11.56
CA SER A 34 -9.38 -16.75 -11.51
C SER A 34 -10.00 -16.40 -12.86
N THR A 35 -9.30 -16.65 -13.97
CA THR A 35 -9.85 -16.44 -15.32
C THR A 35 -10.96 -17.44 -15.63
N ASP A 36 -10.80 -18.71 -15.26
CA ASP A 36 -11.82 -19.74 -15.46
C ASP A 36 -13.11 -19.41 -14.69
N ILE A 37 -12.97 -19.02 -13.42
CA ILE A 37 -14.09 -18.58 -12.59
C ILE A 37 -14.74 -17.30 -13.15
N ALA A 38 -13.97 -16.31 -13.57
CA ALA A 38 -14.51 -15.08 -14.15
C ALA A 38 -15.35 -15.34 -15.41
N ARG A 39 -14.90 -16.27 -16.26
CA ARG A 39 -15.66 -16.71 -17.45
C ARG A 39 -16.94 -17.45 -17.06
N GLU A 40 -16.88 -18.32 -16.07
CA GLU A 40 -18.06 -19.04 -15.56
C GLU A 40 -19.08 -18.07 -14.94
N ILE A 41 -18.64 -17.05 -14.20
CA ILE A 41 -19.51 -15.99 -13.67
C ILE A 41 -20.24 -15.28 -14.81
N LEU A 42 -19.52 -14.86 -15.84
CA LEU A 42 -20.12 -14.19 -17.00
C LEU A 42 -21.11 -15.10 -17.74
N LYS A 43 -20.78 -16.39 -17.91
CA LYS A 43 -21.66 -17.37 -18.54
C LYS A 43 -22.97 -17.56 -17.76
N ARG A 44 -22.90 -17.63 -16.42
CA ARG A 44 -24.09 -17.71 -15.56
C ARG A 44 -24.90 -16.42 -15.59
N ALA A 45 -24.24 -15.27 -15.59
CA ALA A 45 -24.91 -13.98 -15.70
C ALA A 45 -25.63 -13.83 -17.05
N GLU A 46 -25.07 -14.40 -18.14
CA GLU A 46 -25.69 -14.38 -19.46
C GLU A 46 -26.95 -15.24 -19.51
N ALA A 47 -26.93 -16.38 -18.83
CA ALA A 47 -28.09 -17.28 -18.74
C ALA A 47 -29.29 -16.66 -17.99
N ASP A 48 -29.04 -15.67 -17.12
CA ASP A 48 -30.06 -14.92 -16.38
C ASP A 48 -29.83 -13.41 -16.50
N ALA A 49 -29.81 -12.94 -17.76
CA ALA A 49 -29.48 -11.56 -18.08
C ALA A 49 -30.45 -10.55 -17.43
N GLU A 50 -31.74 -10.89 -17.27
CA GLU A 50 -32.73 -10.02 -16.64
C GLU A 50 -32.38 -9.70 -15.20
N LYS A 51 -31.82 -10.66 -14.46
CA LYS A 51 -31.37 -10.47 -13.09
C LYS A 51 -30.05 -9.70 -13.01
N TYR A 52 -29.07 -10.06 -13.84
CA TYR A 52 -27.68 -9.61 -13.65
C TYR A 52 -27.24 -8.44 -14.52
N GLN A 53 -28.01 -8.04 -15.54
CA GLN A 53 -27.62 -6.97 -16.47
C GLN A 53 -27.30 -5.65 -15.74
N GLN A 54 -28.17 -5.20 -14.83
CA GLN A 54 -27.94 -3.96 -14.08
C GLN A 54 -26.72 -4.09 -13.16
N LEU A 55 -26.57 -5.24 -12.50
CA LEU A 55 -25.43 -5.50 -11.62
C LEU A 55 -24.10 -5.49 -12.37
N ILE A 56 -24.09 -5.99 -13.61
CA ILE A 56 -22.93 -5.90 -14.51
C ILE A 56 -22.64 -4.43 -14.83
N LEU A 57 -23.62 -3.64 -15.24
CA LEU A 57 -23.43 -2.21 -15.56
C LEU A 57 -22.87 -1.42 -14.37
N ASP A 58 -23.40 -1.67 -13.17
CA ASP A 58 -22.96 -0.98 -11.95
C ASP A 58 -21.56 -1.45 -11.52
N SER A 59 -21.26 -2.74 -11.71
CA SER A 59 -19.93 -3.30 -11.43
C SER A 59 -18.82 -2.74 -12.34
N GLN A 60 -19.15 -2.24 -13.54
CA GLN A 60 -18.18 -1.53 -14.40
C GLN A 60 -17.60 -0.30 -13.70
N LYS A 61 -18.37 0.33 -12.81
CA LYS A 61 -18.02 1.58 -12.11
C LYS A 61 -17.66 1.36 -10.65
N SER A 62 -17.98 0.21 -10.06
CA SER A 62 -17.78 -0.05 -8.64
C SER A 62 -17.12 -1.40 -8.37
N HIS A 63 -16.03 -1.37 -7.61
CA HIS A 63 -15.35 -2.57 -7.13
C HIS A 63 -16.19 -3.35 -6.12
N ASP A 64 -16.97 -2.65 -5.30
CA ASP A 64 -17.83 -3.28 -4.30
C ASP A 64 -19.01 -4.00 -4.97
N VAL A 65 -19.61 -3.40 -6.01
CA VAL A 65 -20.69 -4.04 -6.79
C VAL A 65 -20.16 -5.23 -7.58
N MET A 66 -18.93 -5.17 -8.07
CA MET A 66 -18.29 -6.34 -8.68
C MET A 66 -18.10 -7.48 -7.68
N ASP A 67 -17.72 -7.18 -6.44
CA ASP A 67 -17.61 -8.19 -5.38
C ASP A 67 -18.98 -8.76 -5.01
N GLN A 68 -20.05 -7.95 -5.03
CA GLN A 68 -21.44 -8.43 -4.89
C GLN A 68 -21.83 -9.39 -6.02
N LEU A 69 -21.59 -9.02 -7.27
CA LEU A 69 -21.85 -9.87 -8.44
C LEU A 69 -21.17 -11.24 -8.32
N ILE A 70 -19.91 -11.25 -7.90
CA ILE A 70 -19.16 -12.50 -7.69
C ILE A 70 -19.84 -13.35 -6.61
N ASN A 71 -20.14 -12.76 -5.45
CA ASN A 71 -20.73 -13.47 -4.31
C ASN A 71 -22.14 -14.00 -4.60
N GLU A 72 -22.91 -13.33 -5.47
CA GLU A 72 -24.25 -13.78 -5.87
C GLU A 72 -24.22 -14.94 -6.86
N ILE A 73 -23.16 -15.09 -7.66
CA ILE A 73 -23.09 -16.06 -8.76
C ILE A 73 -22.22 -17.27 -8.40
N TYR A 74 -21.21 -17.09 -7.56
CA TYR A 74 -20.18 -18.10 -7.31
C TYR A 74 -19.70 -18.12 -5.86
N ASP A 75 -19.76 -19.30 -5.22
CA ASP A 75 -19.20 -19.51 -3.88
C ASP A 75 -17.69 -19.77 -3.95
N LEU A 76 -16.90 -18.70 -3.75
CA LEU A 76 -15.43 -18.77 -3.77
C LEU A 76 -14.84 -19.60 -2.62
N LYS A 77 -15.61 -19.91 -1.56
CA LYS A 77 -15.10 -20.71 -0.43
C LYS A 77 -14.91 -22.18 -0.79
N GLN A 78 -15.54 -22.66 -1.86
CA GLN A 78 -15.41 -24.02 -2.36
C GLN A 78 -14.23 -24.19 -3.32
N VAL A 79 -13.54 -23.11 -3.68
CA VAL A 79 -12.40 -23.17 -4.59
C VAL A 79 -11.19 -23.72 -3.86
N ASP A 80 -10.53 -24.72 -4.46
CA ASP A 80 -9.26 -25.22 -3.94
C ASP A 80 -8.17 -24.15 -4.08
N ILE A 81 -7.67 -23.72 -2.93
CA ILE A 81 -6.64 -22.68 -2.79
C ILE A 81 -5.50 -23.14 -1.88
N GLU A 82 -5.30 -24.45 -1.70
CA GLU A 82 -4.23 -24.95 -0.82
C GLU A 82 -2.85 -24.43 -1.23
N PHE A 83 -2.60 -24.31 -2.53
CA PHE A 83 -1.35 -23.75 -3.08
C PHE A 83 -1.07 -22.30 -2.63
N LEU A 84 -2.11 -21.52 -2.30
CA LEU A 84 -1.93 -20.15 -1.77
C LEU A 84 -1.63 -20.14 -0.28
N LYS A 85 -2.12 -21.12 0.47
CA LYS A 85 -1.88 -21.21 1.92
C LYS A 85 -0.43 -21.56 2.25
N ALA A 86 0.31 -22.11 1.28
CA ALA A 86 1.75 -22.38 1.39
C ALA A 86 2.61 -21.10 1.27
N GLU A 87 2.06 -20.00 0.78
CA GLU A 87 2.79 -18.72 0.62
C GLU A 87 2.87 -17.94 1.93
N SER A 88 3.92 -17.11 2.08
CA SER A 88 4.05 -16.25 3.25
C SER A 88 3.03 -15.10 3.24
N GLU A 89 2.70 -14.56 4.42
CA GLU A 89 1.76 -13.45 4.54
C GLU A 89 2.21 -12.20 3.73
N GLU A 90 3.51 -11.94 3.68
CA GLU A 90 4.09 -10.84 2.90
C GLU A 90 3.93 -11.06 1.38
N VAL A 91 4.09 -12.31 0.91
CA VAL A 91 3.85 -12.65 -0.50
C VAL A 91 2.37 -12.45 -0.83
N LEU A 92 1.47 -12.96 0.02
CA LEU A 92 0.03 -12.79 -0.16
C LEU A 92 -0.38 -11.31 -0.18
N ASP A 93 0.16 -10.46 0.69
CA ASP A 93 -0.14 -9.02 0.70
C ASP A 93 0.35 -8.31 -0.59
N ARG A 94 1.54 -8.66 -1.08
CA ARG A 94 2.06 -8.14 -2.36
C ARG A 94 1.19 -8.60 -3.54
N MET A 95 0.74 -9.85 -3.54
CA MET A 95 -0.17 -10.38 -4.56
C MET A 95 -1.52 -9.66 -4.52
N ILE A 96 -2.09 -9.42 -3.34
CA ILE A 96 -3.35 -8.67 -3.18
C ILE A 96 -3.21 -7.26 -3.78
N LYS A 97 -2.14 -6.53 -3.43
CA LYS A 97 -1.86 -5.18 -3.97
C LYS A 97 -1.69 -5.20 -5.49
N SER A 98 -1.04 -6.24 -6.03
CA SER A 98 -0.89 -6.43 -7.48
C SER A 98 -2.24 -6.58 -8.17
N GLN A 99 -3.16 -7.38 -7.62
CA GLN A 99 -4.51 -7.54 -8.18
C GLN A 99 -5.32 -6.25 -8.07
N GLN A 100 -5.25 -5.54 -6.95
CA GLN A 100 -5.90 -4.22 -6.79
C GLN A 100 -5.41 -3.20 -7.82
N SER A 101 -4.10 -3.15 -8.06
CA SER A 101 -3.52 -2.28 -9.08
C SER A 101 -4.03 -2.65 -10.48
N LYS A 102 -4.05 -3.93 -10.84
CA LYS A 102 -4.60 -4.40 -12.14
C LYS A 102 -6.06 -4.00 -12.31
N ARG A 103 -6.91 -4.20 -11.29
CA ARG A 103 -8.32 -3.80 -11.31
C ARG A 103 -8.49 -2.30 -11.51
N SER A 104 -7.74 -1.49 -10.77
CA SER A 104 -7.78 -0.03 -10.90
C SER A 104 -7.37 0.43 -12.30
N ARG A 105 -6.32 -0.18 -12.87
CA ARG A 105 -5.83 0.14 -14.22
C ARG A 105 -6.80 -0.29 -15.32
N ALA A 106 -7.50 -1.41 -15.14
CA ALA A 106 -8.53 -1.85 -16.08
C ALA A 106 -9.75 -0.92 -16.04
N LYS A 107 -10.19 -0.54 -14.83
CA LYS A 107 -11.31 0.38 -14.61
C LYS A 107 -11.09 1.77 -15.22
N SER A 108 -9.86 2.27 -15.22
CA SER A 108 -9.54 3.60 -15.76
C SER A 108 -9.53 3.66 -17.29
N LYS A 109 -9.65 2.51 -17.98
CA LYS A 109 -9.71 2.44 -19.44
C LYS A 109 -11.17 2.41 -19.92
N GLU A 110 -11.36 2.58 -21.22
CA GLU A 110 -12.65 2.33 -21.85
C GLU A 110 -13.14 0.91 -21.54
N MET A 111 -14.41 0.77 -21.16
CA MET A 111 -14.96 -0.47 -20.64
C MET A 111 -15.36 -1.42 -21.77
N THR A 112 -14.36 -2.02 -22.41
CA THR A 112 -14.51 -3.14 -23.34
C THR A 112 -14.73 -4.44 -22.57
N PHE A 113 -15.24 -5.47 -23.25
CA PHE A 113 -15.42 -6.80 -22.64
C PHE A 113 -14.11 -7.36 -22.07
N GLU A 114 -12.98 -7.15 -22.76
CA GLU A 114 -11.65 -7.60 -22.30
C GLU A 114 -11.17 -6.85 -21.05
N ASN A 115 -11.38 -5.53 -20.98
CA ASN A 115 -11.04 -4.76 -19.79
C ASN A 115 -11.94 -5.15 -18.61
N TYR A 116 -13.21 -5.43 -18.86
CA TYR A 116 -14.13 -5.95 -17.85
C TYR A 116 -13.71 -7.34 -17.36
N LEU A 117 -13.39 -8.27 -18.26
CA LEU A 117 -12.91 -9.61 -17.92
C LEU A 117 -11.61 -9.54 -17.11
N THR A 118 -10.70 -8.62 -17.46
CA THR A 118 -9.48 -8.35 -16.69
C THR A 118 -9.81 -7.87 -15.28
N MET A 119 -10.77 -6.96 -15.14
CA MET A 119 -11.20 -6.43 -13.85
C MET A 119 -11.87 -7.52 -12.99
N LEU A 120 -12.74 -8.34 -13.58
CA LEU A 120 -13.41 -9.45 -12.92
C LEU A 120 -12.42 -10.54 -12.49
N THR A 121 -11.49 -10.92 -13.38
CA THR A 121 -10.40 -11.86 -13.07
C THR A 121 -9.57 -11.35 -11.88
N GLY A 122 -9.20 -10.08 -11.88
CA GLY A 122 -8.47 -9.47 -10.77
C GLY A 122 -9.28 -9.45 -9.47
N ALA A 123 -10.59 -9.24 -9.54
CA ALA A 123 -11.47 -9.25 -8.37
C ALA A 123 -11.58 -10.65 -7.74
N VAL A 124 -11.78 -11.68 -8.58
CA VAL A 124 -11.77 -13.09 -8.16
C VAL A 124 -10.43 -13.44 -7.51
N ALA A 125 -9.32 -13.13 -8.18
CA ALA A 125 -7.97 -13.39 -7.67
C ALA A 125 -7.74 -12.74 -6.30
N GLU A 126 -8.14 -11.47 -6.14
CA GLU A 126 -8.05 -10.76 -4.86
C GLU A 126 -8.87 -11.46 -3.76
N ASN A 127 -10.09 -11.91 -4.07
CA ASN A 127 -10.94 -12.61 -3.11
C ASN A 127 -10.34 -13.96 -2.69
N LEU A 128 -9.81 -14.75 -3.62
CA LEU A 128 -9.14 -16.02 -3.30
C LEU A 128 -7.90 -15.81 -2.42
N LEU A 129 -7.07 -14.81 -2.74
CA LEU A 129 -5.91 -14.45 -1.92
C LEU A 129 -6.30 -14.01 -0.50
N ARG A 130 -7.41 -13.28 -0.38
CA ARG A 130 -7.94 -12.85 0.92
C ARG A 130 -8.50 -14.00 1.74
N ILE A 131 -9.14 -14.99 1.11
CA ILE A 131 -9.56 -16.22 1.77
C ILE A 131 -8.33 -16.98 2.27
N ALA A 132 -7.29 -17.13 1.43
CA ALA A 132 -6.04 -17.79 1.82
C ALA A 132 -5.34 -17.07 3.00
N ALA A 133 -5.32 -15.74 2.99
CA ALA A 133 -4.72 -14.93 4.04
C ALA A 133 -5.62 -14.75 5.29
N ASN A 134 -6.85 -15.28 5.28
CA ASN A 134 -7.89 -15.00 6.29
C ASN A 134 -8.13 -13.49 6.53
N LYS A 135 -8.09 -12.68 5.46
CA LYS A 135 -8.22 -11.21 5.47
C LYS A 135 -9.48 -10.77 4.71
N PRO A 136 -10.67 -10.81 5.34
CA PRO A 136 -11.91 -10.43 4.67
C PRO A 136 -11.84 -9.01 4.11
N LYS A 137 -12.52 -8.77 2.97
CA LYS A 137 -12.66 -7.41 2.43
C LYS A 137 -13.51 -6.59 3.40
N SER A 138 -12.95 -5.50 3.94
CA SER A 138 -13.76 -4.45 4.55
C SER A 138 -14.47 -3.69 3.42
N ALA A 139 -15.77 -3.42 3.58
CA ALA A 139 -16.48 -2.49 2.72
C ALA A 139 -15.71 -1.15 2.68
N GLY A 140 -15.26 -0.74 1.49
CA GLY A 140 -14.28 0.34 1.33
C GLY A 140 -12.85 -0.19 1.26
N GLY A 141 -12.45 -0.63 0.06
CA GLY A 141 -11.17 -1.28 -0.19
C GLY A 141 -9.92 -0.57 0.34
N GLY A 142 -8.95 -1.40 0.73
CA GLY A 142 -7.54 -1.03 0.83
C GLY A 142 -7.16 -0.22 2.07
N GLY A 143 -6.92 -0.94 3.17
CA GLY A 143 -6.50 -0.37 4.45
C GLY A 143 -7.67 0.29 5.17
N ALA A 144 -7.62 0.31 6.50
CA ALA A 144 -8.49 1.19 7.27
C ALA A 144 -8.34 2.60 6.67
N ARG A 145 -9.33 3.04 5.86
CA ARG A 145 -9.40 4.41 5.40
C ARG A 145 -9.56 5.22 6.66
N ARG A 146 -8.44 5.74 7.14
CA ARG A 146 -8.41 6.62 8.27
C ARG A 146 -9.36 7.77 7.94
N ARG A 147 -10.49 7.82 8.64
CA ARG A 147 -11.51 8.86 8.44
C ARG A 147 -10.90 10.23 8.71
N THR A 148 -9.97 10.26 9.66
CA THR A 148 -9.19 11.43 10.05
C THR A 148 -7.83 11.48 9.33
N VAL A 149 -7.35 12.69 9.10
CA VAL A 149 -5.98 12.94 8.60
C VAL A 149 -5.01 13.05 9.78
N THR A 150 -5.52 13.32 10.98
CA THR A 150 -4.75 13.47 12.23
C THR A 150 -4.21 12.16 12.74
N TYR A 151 -3.05 12.23 13.40
CA TYR A 151 -2.41 11.14 14.14
C TYR A 151 -2.65 11.32 15.63
N SER A 152 -2.79 10.21 16.36
CA SER A 152 -2.82 10.21 17.83
C SER A 152 -1.42 10.50 18.38
N GLU A 153 -1.35 10.92 19.64
CA GLU A 153 -0.08 11.16 20.33
C GLU A 153 0.80 9.90 20.34
N GLU A 154 0.22 8.72 20.56
CA GLU A 154 0.92 7.43 20.53
C GLU A 154 1.57 7.15 19.16
N GLU A 155 0.88 7.44 18.06
CA GLU A 155 1.44 7.26 16.72
C GLU A 155 2.51 8.31 16.40
N LEU A 156 2.32 9.55 16.85
CA LEU A 156 3.32 10.61 16.69
C LEU A 156 4.60 10.25 17.45
N GLU A 157 4.47 9.67 18.64
CA GLU A 157 5.62 9.18 19.41
C GLU A 157 6.31 8.01 18.72
N ALA A 158 5.54 7.05 18.18
CA ALA A 158 6.10 5.93 17.44
C ALA A 158 6.92 6.38 16.21
N PHE A 159 6.51 7.45 15.54
CA PHE A 159 7.27 7.99 14.40
C PHE A 159 8.66 8.52 14.76
N LYS A 160 8.89 8.93 16.02
CA LYS A 160 10.24 9.33 16.46
C LYS A 160 11.24 8.17 16.40
N HIS A 161 10.75 6.93 16.45
CA HIS A 161 11.58 5.72 16.44
C HIS A 161 11.50 4.94 15.12
N ASP A 162 10.65 5.35 14.16
CA ASP A 162 10.52 4.72 12.84
C ASP A 162 10.50 5.77 11.70
N PRO A 163 11.69 6.16 11.19
CA PRO A 163 11.83 7.12 10.10
C PRO A 163 11.15 6.69 8.78
N GLU A 164 11.06 5.38 8.51
CA GLU A 164 10.41 4.87 7.30
C GLU A 164 8.88 4.93 7.39
N ALA A 165 8.31 4.67 8.56
CA ALA A 165 6.90 4.94 8.82
C ALA A 165 6.58 6.44 8.72
N LEU A 166 7.43 7.30 9.30
CA LEU A 166 7.29 8.76 9.21
C LEU A 166 7.33 9.26 7.75
N ARG A 167 8.28 8.76 6.94
CA ARG A 167 8.41 9.08 5.51
C ARG A 167 7.16 8.68 4.73
N ARG A 168 6.60 7.49 5.01
CA ARG A 168 5.36 7.02 4.38
C ARG A 168 4.15 7.88 4.78
N ALA A 169 4.06 8.25 6.06
CA ALA A 169 3.01 9.14 6.59
C ALA A 169 3.05 10.51 5.90
N LEU A 170 4.22 11.13 5.80
CA LEU A 170 4.44 12.41 5.09
C LEU A 170 4.00 12.32 3.62
N ARG A 171 4.43 11.27 2.91
CA ARG A 171 4.07 11.07 1.49
C ARG A 171 2.55 10.91 1.30
N ASN A 172 1.88 10.22 2.22
CA ASN A 172 0.42 10.06 2.19
C ASN A 172 -0.30 11.40 2.32
N VAL A 173 0.11 12.24 3.28
CA VAL A 173 -0.46 13.58 3.50
C VAL A 173 -0.22 14.48 2.29
N GLN A 174 1.00 14.48 1.74
CA GLN A 174 1.34 15.24 0.53
C GLN A 174 0.54 14.80 -0.70
N SER A 175 0.33 13.49 -0.88
CA SER A 175 -0.53 12.98 -1.95
C SER A 175 -1.98 13.45 -1.79
N LYS A 176 -2.54 13.39 -0.57
CA LYS A 176 -3.87 13.93 -0.27
C LYS A 176 -3.97 15.43 -0.56
N LYS A 177 -2.95 16.22 -0.22
CA LYS A 177 -2.88 17.65 -0.56
C LYS A 177 -2.90 17.86 -2.06
N SER A 178 -2.05 17.14 -2.80
CA SER A 178 -2.00 17.26 -4.27
C SER A 178 -3.35 16.95 -4.92
N ILE A 179 -4.01 15.87 -4.50
CA ILE A 179 -5.35 15.48 -5.00
C ILE A 179 -6.41 16.50 -4.64
N TYR A 180 -6.38 17.05 -3.42
CA TYR A 180 -7.36 18.03 -2.98
C TYR A 180 -7.21 19.36 -3.72
N LYS A 181 -5.96 19.79 -3.95
CA LYS A 181 -5.62 21.00 -4.71
C LYS A 181 -6.02 20.92 -6.18
N SER A 182 -6.06 19.72 -6.77
CA SER A 182 -6.45 19.53 -8.17
C SER A 182 -7.96 19.53 -8.42
N LYS A 183 -8.79 19.68 -7.38
CA LYS A 183 -10.25 19.70 -7.53
C LYS A 183 -10.74 21.07 -8.02
N ALA A 184 -11.81 21.07 -8.82
CA ALA A 184 -12.40 22.29 -9.36
C ALA A 184 -13.01 23.22 -8.30
N ASP A 185 -13.43 22.66 -7.15
CA ASP A 185 -13.99 23.33 -5.98
C ASP A 185 -12.95 23.58 -4.88
N PHE A 186 -11.65 23.56 -5.21
CA PHE A 186 -10.60 23.75 -4.23
C PHE A 186 -10.70 25.11 -3.53
N ASP A 187 -10.84 25.06 -2.20
CA ASP A 187 -10.76 26.23 -1.33
C ASP A 187 -9.56 26.13 -0.38
N PRO A 188 -8.56 27.03 -0.47
CA PRO A 188 -7.43 27.07 0.45
C PRO A 188 -7.82 27.43 1.88
N LYS A 189 -9.03 27.92 2.13
CA LYS A 189 -9.56 28.19 3.47
C LYS A 189 -10.43 27.06 4.01
N SER A 190 -10.67 26.01 3.23
CA SER A 190 -11.47 24.87 3.70
C SER A 190 -10.80 24.19 4.89
N GLU A 191 -11.62 23.83 5.88
CA GLU A 191 -11.19 23.13 7.11
C GLU A 191 -10.33 21.91 6.79
N ARG A 192 -10.75 21.13 5.78
CA ARG A 192 -10.02 19.95 5.31
C ARG A 192 -8.61 20.27 4.78
N TRP A 193 -8.43 21.39 4.11
CA TRP A 193 -7.12 21.80 3.60
C TRP A 193 -6.20 22.26 4.73
N GLN A 194 -6.74 22.98 5.71
CA GLN A 194 -6.00 23.43 6.89
C GLN A 194 -5.55 22.24 7.75
N GLU A 195 -6.42 21.23 7.95
CA GLU A 195 -6.04 19.97 8.61
C GLU A 195 -4.82 19.30 7.94
N LEU A 196 -4.81 19.24 6.61
CA LEU A 196 -3.72 18.63 5.86
C LEU A 196 -2.40 19.41 5.98
N ILE A 197 -2.47 20.74 6.11
CA ILE A 197 -1.28 21.58 6.36
C ILE A 197 -0.74 21.31 7.76
N MET A 198 -1.59 21.40 8.78
CA MET A 198 -1.21 21.23 10.18
C MET A 198 -0.57 19.85 10.41
N VAL A 199 -1.17 18.79 9.88
CA VAL A 199 -0.61 17.43 10.01
C VAL A 199 0.72 17.29 9.26
N GLU A 200 0.87 17.92 8.09
CA GLU A 200 2.17 17.92 7.40
C GLU A 200 3.25 18.62 8.24
N GLU A 201 2.92 19.75 8.88
CA GLU A 201 3.84 20.49 9.75
C GLU A 201 4.24 19.67 10.98
N GLN A 202 3.28 19.01 11.64
CA GLN A 202 3.57 18.13 12.79
C GLN A 202 4.54 17.00 12.42
N LEU A 203 4.31 16.32 11.29
CA LEU A 203 5.20 15.25 10.84
C LEU A 203 6.58 15.77 10.41
N LYS A 204 6.66 16.98 9.83
CA LYS A 204 7.94 17.62 9.50
C LYS A 204 8.73 17.96 10.75
N ALA A 205 8.08 18.46 11.80
CA ALA A 205 8.74 18.76 13.07
C ALA A 205 9.41 17.51 13.68
N ILE A 206 8.75 16.35 13.60
CA ILE A 206 9.34 15.06 14.04
C ILE A 206 10.58 14.71 13.20
N ARG A 207 10.46 14.80 11.87
CA ARG A 207 11.56 14.49 10.93
C ARG A 207 12.76 15.42 11.16
N ASP A 208 12.50 16.70 11.34
CA ASP A 208 13.56 17.70 11.51
C ASP A 208 14.23 17.53 12.88
N GLY A 209 13.46 17.15 13.92
CA GLY A 209 14.00 16.74 15.22
C GLY A 209 14.95 15.54 15.14
N GLN A 210 14.58 14.49 14.42
CA GLN A 210 15.46 13.32 14.18
C GLN A 210 16.74 13.71 13.45
N THR A 211 16.66 14.66 12.51
CA THR A 211 17.83 15.12 11.75
C THR A 211 18.82 15.85 12.66
N ILE A 212 18.32 16.73 13.53
CA ILE A 212 19.14 17.46 14.51
C ILE A 212 19.81 16.49 15.50
N GLU A 213 19.10 15.45 15.96
CA GLU A 213 19.66 14.42 16.84
C GLU A 213 20.79 13.64 16.14
N ALA A 214 20.58 13.26 14.88
CA ALA A 214 21.59 12.58 14.09
C ALA A 214 22.84 13.45 13.85
N GLU A 215 22.66 14.74 13.54
CA GLU A 215 23.77 15.69 13.37
C GLU A 215 24.59 15.83 14.66
N LYS A 216 23.93 15.97 15.83
CA LYS A 216 24.62 16.02 17.13
C LYS A 216 25.38 14.73 17.44
N ALA A 217 24.83 13.57 17.07
CA ALA A 217 25.52 12.30 17.25
C ALA A 217 26.77 12.19 16.37
N ILE A 218 26.71 12.67 15.12
CA ILE A 218 27.84 12.73 14.19
C ILE A 218 28.91 13.69 14.72
N GLU A 219 28.52 14.90 15.15
CA GLU A 219 29.46 15.89 15.70
C GLU A 219 30.23 15.35 16.90
N LYS A 220 29.54 14.70 17.85
CA LYS A 220 30.19 14.05 19.00
C LYS A 220 31.12 12.92 18.57
N THR A 221 30.75 12.15 17.56
CA THR A 221 31.59 11.05 17.04
C THR A 221 32.87 11.62 16.44
N ASN A 222 32.77 12.70 15.66
CA ASN A 222 33.93 13.39 15.10
C ASN A 222 34.83 13.97 16.21
N GLN A 223 34.25 14.57 17.25
CA GLN A 223 35.02 15.06 18.41
C GLN A 223 35.79 13.92 19.11
N LEU A 224 35.17 12.75 19.27
CA LEU A 224 35.85 11.56 19.81
C LEU A 224 36.97 11.07 18.89
N GLU A 225 36.74 11.04 17.58
CA GLU A 225 37.77 10.66 16.60
C GLU A 225 38.97 11.62 16.61
N GLU A 226 38.73 12.93 16.66
CA GLU A 226 39.80 13.94 16.76
C GLU A 226 40.58 13.84 18.08
N MET A 227 39.88 13.67 19.20
CA MET A 227 40.51 13.43 20.50
C MET A 227 41.38 12.16 20.47
N LEU A 228 40.90 11.09 19.84
CA LEU A 228 41.63 9.82 19.76
C LEU A 228 42.80 9.84 18.79
N ALA A 229 42.69 10.59 17.68
CA ALA A 229 43.72 10.65 16.63
C ALA A 229 44.99 11.39 17.08
N THR A 230 44.90 12.29 18.05
CA THR A 230 46.03 13.09 18.54
C THR A 230 46.84 12.41 19.66
N ILE A 231 46.45 11.20 20.06
CA ILE A 231 47.06 10.50 21.18
C ILE A 231 48.08 9.47 20.70
N ASP A 232 49.30 9.58 21.21
CA ASP A 232 50.28 8.50 21.16
C ASP A 232 50.15 7.59 22.39
N ILE A 233 49.51 6.45 22.19
CA ILE A 233 49.24 5.43 23.22
C ILE A 233 50.55 4.94 23.88
N SER A 234 51.67 4.95 23.15
CA SER A 234 52.96 4.46 23.66
C SER A 234 53.63 5.39 24.67
N SER A 235 53.18 6.65 24.73
CA SER A 235 53.75 7.70 25.58
C SER A 235 52.79 8.18 26.68
N LEU A 236 51.56 7.65 26.72
CA LEU A 236 50.47 8.13 27.56
C LEU A 236 50.68 7.74 29.04
N LYS A 237 50.65 8.73 29.93
CA LYS A 237 50.73 8.48 31.39
C LYS A 237 49.41 7.95 31.93
N ALA A 238 49.48 7.14 32.99
CA ALA A 238 48.30 6.55 33.62
C ALA A 238 47.31 7.57 34.20
N THR A 239 47.78 8.75 34.62
CA THR A 239 46.93 9.87 35.06
C THR A 239 46.13 10.44 33.89
N ASP A 240 46.81 10.73 32.80
CA ASP A 240 46.26 11.38 31.61
C ASP A 240 45.27 10.44 30.90
N ALA A 241 45.55 9.13 30.92
CA ALA A 241 44.64 8.09 30.45
C ALA A 241 43.33 8.03 31.26
N LYS A 242 43.39 8.22 32.59
CA LYS A 242 42.19 8.20 33.45
C LYS A 242 41.30 9.42 33.19
N GLU A 243 41.89 10.61 33.11
CA GLU A 243 41.16 11.85 32.84
C GLU A 243 40.45 11.80 31.47
N MET A 244 41.12 11.21 30.48
CA MET A 244 40.57 11.02 29.15
C MET A 244 39.41 10.02 29.12
N LEU A 245 39.54 8.89 29.83
CA LEU A 245 38.45 7.92 29.96
C LEU A 245 37.24 8.52 30.68
N ASP A 246 37.46 9.38 31.68
CA ASP A 246 36.37 10.12 32.34
C ASP A 246 35.72 11.15 31.40
N SER A 247 36.50 11.85 30.57
CA SER A 247 35.97 12.77 29.55
C SER A 247 35.13 12.04 28.50
N ILE A 248 35.62 10.93 27.96
CA ILE A 248 34.89 10.07 27.02
C ILE A 248 33.60 9.54 27.68
N LYS A 249 33.68 9.12 28.94
CA LYS A 249 32.52 8.64 29.70
C LYS A 249 31.48 9.73 29.88
N GLN A 250 31.87 10.99 30.15
CA GLN A 250 30.93 12.12 30.23
C GLN A 250 30.29 12.44 28.87
N MET A 251 31.08 12.43 27.79
CA MET A 251 30.57 12.67 26.43
C MET A 251 29.55 11.59 26.00
N LEU A 252 29.77 10.33 26.36
CA LEU A 252 28.85 9.22 26.06
C LEU A 252 27.63 9.14 27.00
N SER A 253 27.73 9.65 28.24
CA SER A 253 26.64 9.58 29.24
C SER A 253 25.50 10.56 28.98
N THR A 254 25.70 11.57 28.13
CA THR A 254 24.63 12.52 27.74
C THR A 254 23.61 11.94 26.75
N ASN A 255 23.75 10.67 26.32
CA ASN A 255 22.81 9.97 25.42
C ASN A 255 21.66 9.23 26.14
N LYS A 256 21.42 9.51 27.44
CA LYS A 256 20.42 8.80 28.25
C LYS A 256 19.15 9.57 28.61
N ASN A 257 18.94 10.78 28.08
CA ASN A 257 17.71 11.55 28.29
C ASN A 257 17.03 11.87 26.97
#